data_AF-A0ABC8Y0U7-F1
#
_entry.id   AF-A0ABC8Y0U7-F1
#
_cell.length_a   1.000
_cell.length_b   1.000
_cell.length_c   1.000
_cell.angle_alpha   90.00
_cell.angle_beta   90.00
_cell.angle_gamma   90.00
#
_symmetry.space_group_name_H-M   'P 1'
#
loop_
_entity.id
_entity.type
_entity.pdbx_description
1 polymer ?
#
loop_
_entity_poly.entity_id
_entity_poly.type
_entity_poly.pdbx_seq_one_letter_code
_entity_poly.pdbx_strand_id
1 'polypeptide(L)'
;MAESPPAKRRDVDPIAPTEHPWNLPARLEPPHCSCKDEGYVVIPREANLPIDAEARRVVAGVSQAVVAVASIDDDGDQLRKASGFITEFDETSMIGTIFSSATVAKCDCFFPRFEKIKVYLFDGASYDATITACDYHWNLLVLSVSFDRVVKTMKLVEISENRNSRDPCHERNSLLPHSSCENLYPGDIIIGLGRWAEEPFGLQANCGLYSTERWSAFRRLCQEMQKATFLNTYTAIGGPAINRNGRVIGMLFQSRTCTPFLPSNIIIRWWEHFKNTGKYCRPTIRVLGVNLHNAQSSPWLKVPTTLHEGLDGLLVELASQTASAVGLRQKDLIIQCNRRCVATSLQVANLKLPWRISLGVVEDSTLSVAKFGNGALELKVIITIHTPKFAVWYISAHTSLEM
;
A
#
# COMPACT_ATOMS: atom_id res chain seq x y z
N MET A 1 -1.77 -21.61 -60.27
CA MET A 1 -2.15 -20.75 -59.12
C MET A 1 -2.71 -21.66 -58.05
N ALA A 2 -1.95 -21.94 -57.00
CA ALA A 2 -2.43 -22.70 -55.85
C ALA A 2 -3.00 -21.70 -54.84
N GLU A 3 -4.30 -21.79 -54.57
CA GLU A 3 -4.94 -21.03 -53.49
C GLU A 3 -4.38 -21.49 -52.14
N SER A 4 -3.84 -20.54 -51.39
CA SER A 4 -3.45 -20.72 -49.99
C SER A 4 -4.68 -21.10 -49.15
N PRO A 5 -4.58 -22.08 -48.23
CA PRO A 5 -5.72 -22.48 -47.41
C PRO A 5 -6.12 -21.32 -46.47
N PRO A 6 -7.41 -21.19 -46.14
CA PRO A 6 -7.89 -20.11 -45.30
C PRO A 6 -7.25 -20.23 -43.92
N ALA A 7 -6.60 -19.15 -43.47
CA ALA A 7 -6.10 -19.04 -42.11
C ALA A 7 -7.28 -19.26 -41.15
N LYS A 8 -7.21 -20.32 -40.34
CA LYS A 8 -8.17 -20.57 -39.26
C LYS A 8 -8.08 -19.40 -38.26
N ARG A 9 -8.93 -18.39 -38.45
CA ARG A 9 -9.25 -17.40 -37.42
C ARG A 9 -9.85 -18.17 -36.24
N ARG A 10 -9.11 -18.22 -35.13
CA ARG A 10 -9.64 -18.71 -33.86
C ARG A 10 -10.30 -17.53 -33.17
N ASP A 11 -11.63 -17.50 -33.18
CA ASP A 11 -12.47 -16.57 -32.40
C ASP A 11 -12.43 -16.94 -30.91
N VAL A 12 -11.26 -16.83 -30.28
CA VAL A 12 -11.09 -17.10 -28.85
C VAL A 12 -10.66 -15.80 -28.18
N ASP A 13 -11.54 -15.22 -27.36
CA ASP A 13 -11.19 -14.17 -26.41
C ASP A 13 -10.01 -14.68 -25.57
N PRO A 14 -8.83 -14.03 -25.63
CA PRO A 14 -7.62 -14.57 -25.01
C PRO A 14 -7.78 -14.70 -23.49
N ILE A 15 -8.63 -13.88 -22.87
CA ILE A 15 -8.85 -13.90 -21.44
C ILE A 15 -10.19 -14.56 -21.15
N ALA A 16 -10.20 -15.81 -20.69
CA ALA A 16 -11.44 -16.50 -20.32
C ALA A 16 -11.76 -16.29 -18.83
N PRO A 17 -13.02 -16.00 -18.45
CA PRO A 17 -13.46 -16.14 -17.06
C PRO A 17 -13.28 -17.61 -16.64
N THR A 18 -12.91 -17.86 -15.39
CA THR A 18 -12.85 -19.23 -14.86
C THR A 18 -14.26 -19.75 -14.54
N GLU A 19 -14.55 -21.02 -14.82
CA GLU A 19 -15.73 -21.70 -14.28
C GLU A 19 -15.49 -21.99 -12.78
N HIS A 20 -16.06 -21.17 -11.89
CA HIS A 20 -16.02 -21.38 -10.45
C HIS A 20 -17.45 -21.35 -9.89
N PRO A 21 -17.82 -22.16 -8.87
CA PRO A 21 -19.23 -22.39 -8.46
C PRO A 21 -19.99 -21.17 -7.91
N TRP A 22 -19.34 -20.01 -7.79
CA TRP A 22 -19.91 -18.81 -7.19
C TRP A 22 -19.99 -17.72 -8.25
N ASN A 23 -21.01 -17.80 -9.10
CA ASN A 23 -21.58 -16.60 -9.72
C ASN A 23 -22.09 -15.71 -8.57
N LEU A 24 -21.25 -14.78 -8.10
CA LEU A 24 -21.58 -13.91 -6.99
C LEU A 24 -22.75 -12.99 -7.36
N PRO A 25 -23.72 -12.77 -6.45
CA PRO A 25 -24.88 -11.93 -6.71
C PRO A 25 -24.49 -10.46 -6.90
N ALA A 26 -25.33 -9.71 -7.61
CA ALA A 26 -25.13 -8.32 -8.02
C ALA A 26 -24.97 -7.29 -6.87
N ARG A 27 -25.05 -7.72 -5.61
CA ARG A 27 -24.81 -6.91 -4.42
C ARG A 27 -23.81 -7.59 -3.50
N LEU A 28 -22.68 -6.93 -3.28
CA LEU A 28 -21.73 -7.24 -2.23
C LEU A 28 -22.17 -6.49 -0.96
N GLU A 29 -22.82 -7.19 -0.03
CA GLU A 29 -22.90 -6.71 1.35
C GLU A 29 -21.56 -6.99 2.04
N PRO A 30 -20.98 -6.02 2.77
CA PRO A 30 -19.77 -6.25 3.54
C PRO A 30 -20.09 -7.28 4.65
N PRO A 31 -19.38 -8.42 4.73
CA PRO A 31 -19.64 -9.38 5.79
C PRO A 31 -19.24 -8.79 7.15
N HIS A 32 -20.15 -8.93 8.12
CA HIS A 32 -19.92 -8.57 9.51
C HIS A 32 -18.64 -9.22 10.05
N CYS A 33 -17.80 -8.40 10.68
CA CYS A 33 -16.51 -8.79 11.21
C CYS A 33 -16.68 -9.52 12.55
N SER A 34 -16.81 -10.84 12.51
CA SER A 34 -16.71 -11.72 13.69
C SER A 34 -15.64 -12.78 13.47
N CYS A 35 -14.38 -12.35 13.33
CA CYS A 35 -13.25 -13.28 13.45
C CYS A 35 -12.66 -13.15 14.85
N LYS A 36 -13.20 -13.93 15.79
CA LYS A 36 -12.45 -14.37 16.98
C LYS A 36 -11.45 -15.42 16.49
N ASP A 37 -10.17 -15.13 16.56
CA ASP A 37 -9.11 -16.08 16.24
C ASP A 37 -7.98 -15.87 17.25
N GLU A 38 -8.26 -16.27 18.51
CA GLU A 38 -7.30 -16.29 19.62
C GLU A 38 -6.35 -17.49 19.49
N GLY A 39 -5.56 -17.50 18.42
CA GLY A 39 -4.42 -18.41 18.27
C GLY A 39 -3.14 -17.60 18.32
N TYR A 40 -2.35 -17.74 19.38
CA TYR A 40 -0.96 -17.26 19.40
C TYR A 40 -0.20 -18.01 18.30
N VAL A 41 0.04 -17.35 17.16
CA VAL A 41 0.82 -17.92 16.07
C VAL A 41 2.29 -17.85 16.45
N VAL A 42 2.89 -19.02 16.73
CA VAL A 42 4.34 -19.16 16.84
C VAL A 42 4.95 -18.99 15.45
N ILE A 43 5.61 -17.87 15.22
CA ILE A 43 6.32 -17.57 13.97
C ILE A 43 7.59 -18.44 13.90
N PRO A 44 7.79 -19.28 12.86
CA PRO A 44 9.01 -20.08 12.73
C PRO A 44 10.24 -19.17 12.66
N ARG A 45 11.22 -19.38 13.54
CA ARG A 45 12.46 -18.58 13.61
C ARG A 45 13.29 -18.63 12.32
N GLU A 46 13.11 -19.67 11.50
CA GLU A 46 13.83 -19.87 10.22
C GLU A 46 13.19 -19.15 9.02
N ALA A 47 12.04 -18.48 9.19
CA ALA A 47 11.35 -17.80 8.09
C ALA A 47 12.05 -16.50 7.63
N ASN A 48 12.90 -15.92 8.47
CA ASN A 48 13.53 -14.62 8.24
C ASN A 48 14.97 -14.80 7.74
N LEU A 49 15.38 -13.94 6.80
CA LEU A 49 16.78 -13.91 6.37
C LEU A 49 17.68 -13.47 7.54
N PRO A 50 18.91 -13.99 7.63
CA PRO A 50 19.85 -13.56 8.65
C PRO A 50 20.18 -12.08 8.48
N ILE A 51 20.30 -11.37 9.61
CA ILE A 51 20.73 -9.97 9.60
C ILE A 51 22.26 -9.93 9.48
N ASP A 52 22.74 -9.65 8.27
CA ASP A 52 24.17 -9.50 8.00
C ASP A 52 24.80 -8.29 8.72
N ALA A 53 26.11 -8.12 8.60
CA ALA A 53 26.83 -7.03 9.27
C ALA A 53 26.49 -5.64 8.72
N GLU A 54 26.06 -5.55 7.46
CA GLU A 54 25.66 -4.29 6.83
C GLU A 54 24.28 -3.87 7.32
N ALA A 55 23.30 -4.79 7.27
CA ALA A 55 21.97 -4.59 7.81
C ALA A 55 22.02 -4.23 9.30
N ARG A 56 22.86 -4.89 10.11
CA ARG A 56 23.05 -4.50 11.53
C ARG A 56 23.51 -3.06 11.70
N ARG A 57 24.44 -2.58 10.87
CA ARG A 57 24.90 -1.18 10.91
C ARG A 57 23.78 -0.20 10.56
N VAL A 58 22.99 -0.52 9.54
CA VAL A 58 21.84 0.28 9.10
C VAL A 58 20.78 0.36 10.21
N VAL A 59 20.41 -0.78 10.78
CA VAL A 59 19.47 -0.90 11.90
C VAL A 59 19.94 -0.07 13.09
N ALA A 60 21.21 -0.18 13.48
CA ALA A 60 21.78 0.60 14.56
C ALA A 60 21.67 2.11 14.29
N GLY A 61 21.96 2.54 13.06
CA GLY A 61 21.92 3.94 12.64
C GLY A 61 20.54 4.60 12.78
N VAL A 62 19.47 3.84 12.54
CA VAL A 62 18.09 4.35 12.57
C VAL A 62 17.31 4.00 13.85
N SER A 63 17.86 3.10 14.67
CA SER A 63 17.17 2.51 15.84
C SER A 63 16.52 3.54 16.77
N GLN A 64 17.19 4.65 17.05
CA GLN A 64 16.73 5.68 17.99
C GLN A 64 15.50 6.45 17.50
N ALA A 65 15.21 6.42 16.20
CA ALA A 65 14.03 7.08 15.63
C ALA A 65 12.81 6.13 15.56
N VAL A 66 12.99 4.84 15.85
CA VAL A 66 11.91 3.86 15.99
C VAL A 66 11.41 3.90 17.42
N VAL A 67 10.10 3.99 17.61
CA VAL A 67 9.45 4.14 18.92
C VAL A 67 8.42 3.04 19.14
N ALA A 68 8.09 2.79 20.41
CA ALA A 68 6.92 2.01 20.78
C ALA A 68 5.74 2.97 21.03
N VAL A 69 4.54 2.52 20.72
CA VAL A 69 3.30 3.30 20.88
C VAL A 69 2.28 2.42 21.59
N ALA A 70 1.68 2.93 22.67
CA ALA A 70 0.64 2.19 23.38
C ALA A 70 -0.52 3.10 23.79
N SER A 71 -1.74 2.56 23.75
CA SER A 71 -2.92 3.18 24.35
C SER A 71 -3.02 2.77 25.81
N ILE A 72 -3.25 3.73 26.69
CA ILE A 72 -3.32 3.57 28.14
C ILE A 72 -4.77 3.80 28.58
N ASP A 73 -5.31 2.93 29.42
CA ASP A 73 -6.63 3.12 30.05
C ASP A 73 -6.56 3.94 31.35
N ASP A 74 -7.73 4.13 31.97
CA ASP A 74 -7.89 4.89 33.21
C ASP A 74 -7.15 4.25 34.41
N ASP A 75 -6.88 2.93 34.35
CA ASP A 75 -6.15 2.18 35.38
C ASP A 75 -4.61 2.25 35.17
N GLY A 76 -4.17 2.80 34.03
CA GLY A 76 -2.77 2.90 33.64
C GLY A 76 -2.26 1.69 32.86
N ASP A 77 -3.13 0.75 32.50
CA ASP A 77 -2.78 -0.46 31.78
C ASP A 77 -2.64 -0.23 30.27
N GLN A 78 -1.70 -0.94 29.66
CA GLN A 78 -1.44 -0.87 28.22
C GLN A 78 -2.44 -1.76 27.44
N LEU A 79 -3.49 -1.16 26.89
CA LEU A 79 -4.54 -1.89 26.16
C LEU A 79 -4.06 -2.43 24.81
N ARG A 80 -3.47 -1.57 23.98
CA ARG A 80 -3.00 -1.90 22.63
C ARG A 80 -1.62 -1.33 22.42
N LYS A 81 -0.77 -2.14 21.78
CA LYS A 81 0.65 -1.86 21.56
C LYS A 81 0.96 -1.94 20.08
N ALA A 82 1.79 -1.03 19.62
CA ALA A 82 2.30 -0.98 18.26
C ALA A 82 3.70 -0.35 18.28
N SER A 83 4.29 -0.27 17.10
CA SER A 83 5.47 0.54 16.83
C SER A 83 5.11 1.81 16.08
N GLY A 84 6.04 2.74 16.06
CA GLY A 84 6.01 3.91 15.22
C GLY A 84 7.41 4.37 14.87
N PHE A 85 7.50 5.42 14.08
CA PHE A 85 8.77 6.05 13.74
C PHE A 85 8.61 7.56 13.58
N ILE A 86 9.62 8.29 14.05
CA ILE A 86 9.65 9.75 14.03
C ILE A 86 10.10 10.20 12.63
N THR A 87 9.29 11.00 11.94
CA THR A 87 9.58 11.45 10.57
C THR A 87 9.93 12.93 10.47
N GLU A 88 9.33 13.76 11.31
CA GLU A 88 9.55 15.21 11.34
C GLU A 88 9.82 15.60 12.79
N PHE A 89 10.75 16.54 13.01
CA PHE A 89 11.06 17.10 14.32
C PHE A 89 11.44 18.56 14.16
N ASP A 90 10.81 19.43 14.94
CA ASP A 90 11.10 20.86 14.99
C ASP A 90 11.88 21.17 16.28
N GLU A 91 13.16 21.53 16.16
CA GLU A 91 14.03 21.88 17.29
C GLU A 91 13.57 23.15 18.03
N THR A 92 12.80 24.02 17.38
CA THR A 92 12.32 25.26 18.00
C THR A 92 11.15 25.02 18.95
N SER A 93 10.17 24.20 18.53
CA SER A 93 9.02 23.85 19.35
C SER A 93 9.21 22.57 20.17
N MET A 94 10.27 21.80 19.89
CA MET A 94 10.53 20.46 20.41
C MET A 94 9.41 19.46 20.08
N ILE A 95 8.63 19.73 19.03
CA ILE A 95 7.53 18.87 18.59
C ILE A 95 8.04 17.91 17.51
N GLY A 96 7.78 16.61 17.70
CA GLY A 96 7.98 15.60 16.67
C GLY A 96 6.69 14.98 16.18
N THR A 97 6.70 14.60 14.90
CA THR A 97 5.62 13.89 14.21
C THR A 97 5.99 12.41 14.07
N ILE A 98 5.08 11.54 14.47
CA ILE A 98 5.27 10.09 14.49
C ILE A 98 4.17 9.41 13.69
N PHE A 99 4.57 8.52 12.77
CA PHE A 99 3.64 7.60 12.12
C PHE A 99 3.55 6.31 12.91
N SER A 100 2.33 5.80 13.06
CA SER A 100 2.02 4.53 13.72
C SER A 100 0.72 3.94 13.16
N SER A 101 0.22 2.89 13.81
CA SER A 101 -1.00 2.20 13.42
C SER A 101 -2.24 2.77 14.11
N ALA A 102 -3.30 3.04 13.34
CA ALA A 102 -4.61 3.46 13.87
C ALA A 102 -5.25 2.44 14.82
N THR A 103 -4.75 1.20 14.81
CA THR A 103 -5.18 0.14 15.72
C THR A 103 -5.00 0.55 17.18
N VAL A 104 -3.97 1.33 17.51
CA VAL A 104 -3.75 1.84 18.88
C VAL A 104 -4.85 2.81 19.30
N ALA A 105 -5.37 3.61 18.38
CA ALA A 105 -6.40 4.62 18.64
C ALA A 105 -7.83 4.07 18.52
N LYS A 106 -8.01 2.77 18.30
CA LYS A 106 -9.33 2.19 18.04
C LYS A 106 -10.15 2.08 19.33
N CYS A 107 -11.36 2.61 19.33
CA CYS A 107 -12.31 2.39 20.44
C CYS A 107 -13.33 1.33 19.99
N ASP A 108 -13.25 0.13 20.56
CA ASP A 108 -14.20 -0.96 20.28
C ASP A 108 -15.01 -1.23 21.56
N CYS A 109 -16.28 -1.59 21.43
CA CYS A 109 -17.16 -1.85 22.57
C CYS A 109 -16.72 -3.01 23.49
N PHE A 110 -15.78 -3.84 23.04
CA PHE A 110 -15.20 -4.95 23.80
C PHE A 110 -13.92 -4.57 24.57
N PHE A 111 -13.40 -3.36 24.37
CA PHE A 111 -12.21 -2.88 25.05
C PHE A 111 -12.54 -1.63 25.86
N PRO A 112 -11.87 -1.40 27.01
CA PRO A 112 -11.99 -0.16 27.75
C PRO A 112 -11.66 1.02 26.83
N ARG A 113 -12.28 2.16 27.10
CA ARG A 113 -11.90 3.41 26.45
C ARG A 113 -10.49 3.75 26.92
N PHE A 114 -9.60 4.08 26.00
CA PHE A 114 -8.28 4.56 26.39
C PHE A 114 -8.37 6.04 26.80
N GLU A 115 -7.63 6.40 27.84
CA GLU A 115 -7.47 7.76 28.34
C GLU A 115 -6.53 8.55 27.41
N LYS A 116 -5.37 7.95 27.11
CA LYS A 116 -4.29 8.59 26.37
C LYS A 116 -3.44 7.62 25.57
N ILE A 117 -2.61 8.17 24.70
CA ILE A 117 -1.61 7.41 23.94
C ILE A 117 -0.24 7.83 24.44
N LYS A 118 0.60 6.84 24.76
CA LYS A 118 2.00 7.03 25.14
C LYS A 118 2.94 6.55 24.06
N VAL A 119 4.04 7.27 23.91
CA VAL A 119 5.16 6.93 23.04
C VAL A 119 6.38 6.65 23.90
N TYR A 120 7.03 5.51 23.67
CA TYR A 120 8.21 5.06 24.42
C TYR A 120 9.44 5.04 23.50
N LEU A 121 10.51 5.69 23.97
CA LEU A 121 11.80 5.73 23.29
C LEU A 121 12.67 4.51 23.65
N PHE A 122 13.83 4.41 22.99
CA PHE A 122 14.77 3.30 23.15
C PHE A 122 15.41 3.18 24.54
N ASP A 123 15.40 4.28 25.31
CA ASP A 123 15.96 4.39 26.65
C ASP A 123 14.89 4.30 27.75
N GLY A 124 13.64 4.03 27.38
CA GLY A 124 12.50 3.95 28.29
C GLY A 124 11.83 5.29 28.61
N ALA A 125 12.34 6.42 28.10
CA ALA A 125 11.63 7.69 28.23
C ALA A 125 10.25 7.59 27.55
N SER A 126 9.21 8.07 28.23
CA SER A 126 7.83 8.03 27.75
C SER A 126 7.20 9.40 27.66
N TYR A 127 6.42 9.64 26.62
CA TYR A 127 5.77 10.93 26.34
C TYR A 127 4.29 10.71 26.04
N ASP A 128 3.44 11.62 26.53
CA ASP A 128 2.04 11.66 26.14
C ASP A 128 1.93 12.24 24.72
N ALA A 129 1.09 11.61 23.89
CA ALA A 129 0.96 11.91 22.48
C ALA A 129 -0.45 12.39 22.12
N THR A 130 -0.53 13.39 21.25
CA THR A 130 -1.79 13.91 20.73
C THR A 130 -2.04 13.35 19.33
N ILE A 131 -3.25 12.86 19.07
CA ILE A 131 -3.64 12.39 17.74
C ILE A 131 -3.80 13.60 16.82
N THR A 132 -2.97 13.69 15.78
CA THR A 132 -3.06 14.73 14.75
C THR A 132 -3.95 14.27 13.60
N ALA A 133 -3.81 13.02 13.16
CA ALA A 133 -4.61 12.44 12.08
C ALA A 133 -4.78 10.93 12.29
N CYS A 134 -5.93 10.40 11.87
CA CYS A 134 -6.24 8.98 11.98
C CYS A 134 -7.06 8.50 10.78
N ASP A 135 -6.59 7.45 10.11
CA ASP A 135 -7.25 6.80 8.98
C ASP A 135 -7.33 5.29 9.23
N TYR A 136 -8.53 4.80 9.54
CA TYR A 136 -8.77 3.37 9.81
C TYR A 136 -8.73 2.46 8.58
N HIS A 137 -8.83 2.99 7.35
CA HIS A 137 -8.82 2.17 6.14
C HIS A 137 -7.41 1.72 5.79
N TRP A 138 -6.47 2.66 5.76
CA TRP A 138 -5.04 2.34 5.62
C TRP A 138 -4.37 2.05 6.96
N ASN A 139 -5.15 2.12 8.06
CA ASN A 139 -4.68 1.89 9.42
C ASN A 139 -3.48 2.79 9.78
N LEU A 140 -3.55 4.06 9.36
CA LEU A 140 -2.55 5.10 9.59
C LEU A 140 -2.93 5.99 10.78
N LEU A 141 -1.97 6.23 11.67
CA LEU A 141 -2.08 7.14 12.79
C LEU A 141 -0.89 8.11 12.74
N VAL A 142 -1.18 9.40 12.90
CA VAL A 142 -0.16 10.42 13.09
C VAL A 142 -0.31 11.01 14.48
N LEU A 143 0.79 10.99 15.21
CA LEU A 143 0.89 11.52 16.56
C LEU A 143 1.83 12.73 16.57
N SER A 144 1.43 13.75 17.31
CA SER A 144 2.28 14.87 17.70
C SER A 144 2.74 14.65 19.13
N VAL A 145 4.05 14.77 19.36
CA VAL A 145 4.68 14.55 20.67
C VAL A 145 5.60 15.72 20.98
N SER A 146 5.47 16.27 22.19
CA SER A 146 6.41 17.28 22.71
C SER A 146 7.53 16.57 23.45
N PHE A 147 8.76 16.68 22.95
CA PHE A 147 9.94 16.08 23.55
C PHE A 147 10.65 17.04 24.48
N ASP A 148 11.36 16.51 25.48
CA ASP A 148 12.26 17.26 26.36
C ASP A 148 13.71 17.32 25.84
N ARG A 149 13.96 16.68 24.68
CA ARG A 149 15.28 16.50 24.08
C ARG A 149 15.20 16.41 22.57
N VAL A 150 16.34 16.63 21.91
CA VAL A 150 16.46 16.40 20.46
C VAL A 150 16.36 14.91 20.16
N VAL A 151 15.50 14.56 19.20
CA VAL A 151 15.27 13.18 18.76
C VAL A 151 15.71 12.99 17.32
N LYS A 152 16.08 11.75 16.97
CA LYS A 152 16.41 11.39 15.58
C LYS A 152 15.14 11.17 14.77
N THR A 153 15.23 11.50 13.48
CA THR A 153 14.16 11.28 12.50
C THR A 153 14.58 10.27 11.44
N MET A 154 13.59 9.66 10.79
CA MET A 154 13.78 8.80 9.63
C MET A 154 13.25 9.49 8.38
N LYS A 155 13.99 9.37 7.27
CA LYS A 155 13.59 9.93 5.99
C LYS A 155 12.63 8.98 5.27
N LEU A 156 11.37 9.40 5.15
CA LEU A 156 10.38 8.79 4.26
C LEU A 156 10.69 9.17 2.80
N VAL A 157 10.70 8.19 1.91
CA VAL A 157 11.03 8.40 0.49
C VAL A 157 9.97 7.78 -0.41
N GLU A 158 9.72 8.39 -1.56
CA GLU A 158 8.90 7.73 -2.58
C GLU A 158 9.63 6.50 -3.11
N ILE A 159 8.87 5.49 -3.52
CA ILE A 159 9.36 4.30 -4.20
C ILE A 159 8.87 4.28 -5.64
N SER A 160 9.75 3.85 -6.54
CA SER A 160 9.42 3.46 -7.90
C SER A 160 9.66 1.96 -8.04
N GLU A 161 8.58 1.20 -8.24
CA GLU A 161 8.69 -0.24 -8.49
C GLU A 161 9.33 -0.47 -9.86
N ASN A 162 10.39 -1.28 -9.89
CA ASN A 162 11.00 -1.75 -11.11
C ASN A 162 10.78 -3.26 -11.23
N ARG A 163 10.54 -3.72 -12.46
CA ARG A 163 10.09 -5.08 -12.76
C ARG A 163 11.21 -6.01 -13.20
N ASN A 164 12.30 -5.43 -13.71
CA ASN A 164 13.44 -6.22 -14.15
C ASN A 164 14.26 -6.64 -12.94
N SER A 165 14.89 -7.82 -13.01
CA SER A 165 15.99 -8.11 -12.10
C SER A 165 17.02 -6.99 -12.19
N ARG A 166 17.58 -6.57 -11.06
CA ARG A 166 18.57 -5.51 -11.00
C ARG A 166 19.68 -5.76 -12.03
N ASP A 167 19.88 -4.86 -12.98
CA ASP A 167 21.00 -4.95 -13.93
C ASP A 167 22.29 -4.54 -13.21
N PRO A 168 23.29 -5.44 -13.06
CA PRO A 168 24.56 -5.12 -12.43
C PRO A 168 25.30 -3.95 -13.11
N CYS A 169 25.08 -3.69 -14.40
CA CYS A 169 25.70 -2.57 -15.10
C CYS A 169 25.14 -1.20 -14.66
N HIS A 170 23.91 -1.15 -14.14
CA HIS A 170 23.28 0.10 -13.68
C HIS A 170 23.68 0.51 -12.25
N GLU A 171 24.42 -0.33 -11.52
CA GLU A 171 25.00 0.03 -10.22
C GLU A 171 25.96 1.22 -10.31
N ARG A 172 26.68 1.35 -11.43
CA ARG A 172 27.77 2.32 -11.54
C ARG A 172 27.30 3.78 -11.68
N ASN A 173 26.02 4.00 -12.06
CA ASN A 173 25.48 5.33 -12.36
C ASN A 173 24.38 5.80 -11.41
N SER A 174 23.96 5.00 -10.43
CA SER A 174 22.94 5.38 -9.45
C SER A 174 23.55 6.14 -8.24
N LEU A 175 24.44 7.09 -8.52
CA LEU A 175 25.09 7.95 -7.52
C LEU A 175 24.33 9.27 -7.35
N LEU A 176 23.04 9.24 -7.04
CA LEU A 176 22.33 10.44 -6.60
C LEU A 176 21.95 10.31 -5.11
N PRO A 177 22.88 10.64 -4.19
CA PRO A 177 22.66 10.65 -2.74
C PRO A 177 21.45 11.46 -2.29
N HIS A 178 20.92 12.34 -3.15
CA HIS A 178 19.85 13.29 -2.84
C HIS A 178 18.48 12.96 -3.45
N SER A 179 18.33 11.84 -4.16
CA SER A 179 17.02 11.48 -4.73
C SER A 179 15.96 11.34 -3.62
N SER A 180 14.79 11.96 -3.84
CA SER A 180 13.58 11.79 -3.03
C SER A 180 12.83 10.49 -3.35
N CYS A 181 13.31 9.73 -4.34
CA CYS A 181 12.73 8.50 -4.83
C CYS A 181 13.76 7.36 -4.84
N GLU A 182 13.34 6.18 -4.39
CA GLU A 182 14.10 4.93 -4.37
C GLU A 182 13.53 3.94 -5.38
N ASN A 183 14.39 3.31 -6.17
CA ASN A 183 13.96 2.22 -7.05
C ASN A 183 13.93 0.92 -6.26
N LEU A 184 12.79 0.24 -6.27
CA LEU A 184 12.58 -1.02 -5.57
C LEU A 184 12.45 -2.18 -6.56
N TYR A 185 13.34 -3.16 -6.47
CA TYR A 185 13.42 -4.30 -7.37
C TYR A 185 13.06 -5.61 -6.66
N PRO A 186 12.38 -6.57 -7.33
CA PRO A 186 12.17 -7.90 -6.78
C PRO A 186 13.49 -8.51 -6.28
N GLY A 187 13.50 -9.02 -5.05
CA GLY A 187 14.71 -9.53 -4.41
C GLY A 187 15.55 -8.49 -3.66
N ASP A 188 15.19 -7.20 -3.67
CA ASP A 188 15.84 -6.23 -2.80
C ASP A 188 15.60 -6.58 -1.32
N ILE A 189 16.62 -6.37 -0.49
CA ILE A 189 16.49 -6.61 0.95
C ILE A 189 15.66 -5.50 1.59
N ILE A 190 14.61 -5.92 2.28
CA ILE A 190 13.77 -5.08 3.12
C ILE A 190 13.99 -5.47 4.58
N ILE A 191 14.12 -4.46 5.43
CA ILE A 191 14.27 -4.63 6.86
C ILE A 191 13.04 -4.03 7.52
N GLY A 192 12.29 -4.84 8.26
CA GLY A 192 11.19 -4.37 9.09
C GLY A 192 11.65 -4.12 10.52
N LEU A 193 11.30 -2.96 11.08
CA LEU A 193 11.65 -2.58 12.44
C LEU A 193 10.43 -2.43 13.32
N GLY A 194 10.56 -2.84 14.59
CA GLY A 194 9.56 -2.60 15.62
C GLY A 194 10.22 -2.43 16.99
N ARG A 195 9.54 -1.75 17.92
CA ARG A 195 10.00 -1.55 19.29
C ARG A 195 8.93 -2.00 20.28
N TRP A 196 9.38 -2.55 21.40
CA TRP A 196 8.53 -2.99 22.49
C TRP A 196 8.23 -1.82 23.44
N ALA A 197 6.99 -1.75 23.94
CA ALA A 197 6.52 -0.73 24.89
C ALA A 197 6.80 -1.09 26.36
N GLU A 198 7.50 -2.19 26.59
CA GLU A 198 7.86 -2.72 27.91
C GLU A 198 9.37 -2.86 27.98
N GLU A 199 9.93 -2.76 29.19
CA GLU A 199 11.34 -3.03 29.43
C GLU A 199 11.74 -4.40 28.88
N PRO A 200 12.85 -4.50 28.12
CA PRO A 200 13.93 -3.51 27.99
C PRO A 200 13.77 -2.54 26.80
N PHE A 201 12.54 -2.27 26.35
CA PHE A 201 12.22 -1.45 25.17
C PHE A 201 12.96 -1.90 23.91
N GLY A 202 13.09 -3.22 23.78
CA GLY A 202 13.91 -3.88 22.77
C GLY A 202 13.50 -3.50 21.34
N LEU A 203 14.50 -3.33 20.48
CA LEU A 203 14.30 -3.20 19.04
C LEU A 203 14.25 -4.60 18.41
N GLN A 204 13.18 -4.88 17.69
CA GLN A 204 13.07 -6.00 16.78
C GLN A 204 13.45 -5.53 15.38
N ALA A 205 14.26 -6.33 14.70
CA ALA A 205 14.54 -6.19 13.28
C ALA A 205 14.37 -7.54 12.60
N ASN A 206 13.71 -7.57 11.44
CA ASN A 206 13.57 -8.76 10.61
C ASN A 206 13.92 -8.40 9.17
N CYS A 207 14.66 -9.28 8.49
CA CYS A 207 15.09 -9.09 7.11
C CYS A 207 14.39 -10.10 6.19
N GLY A 208 14.02 -9.65 5.01
CA GLY A 208 13.50 -10.49 3.93
C GLY A 208 13.63 -9.78 2.59
N LEU A 209 13.03 -10.37 1.57
CA LEU A 209 13.09 -9.87 0.21
C LEU A 209 11.81 -9.15 -0.16
N TYR A 210 11.92 -8.08 -0.93
CA TYR A 210 10.79 -7.49 -1.62
C TYR A 210 10.26 -8.47 -2.67
N SER A 211 8.94 -8.63 -2.71
CA SER A 211 8.26 -9.55 -3.61
C SER A 211 7.15 -8.81 -4.34
N THR A 212 7.11 -8.99 -5.65
CA THR A 212 5.99 -8.55 -6.50
C THR A 212 4.88 -9.59 -6.57
N GLU A 213 5.01 -10.73 -5.87
CA GLU A 213 3.99 -11.77 -5.89
C GLU A 213 2.65 -11.24 -5.38
N ARG A 214 1.59 -11.70 -6.04
CA ARG A 214 0.22 -11.43 -5.62
C ARG A 214 -0.05 -11.98 -4.21
N TRP A 215 -0.87 -11.25 -3.46
CA TRP A 215 -1.54 -11.75 -2.27
C TRP A 215 -2.42 -12.97 -2.58
N SER A 216 -1.95 -14.17 -2.25
CA SER A 216 -2.67 -15.43 -2.48
C SER A 216 -3.86 -15.66 -1.54
N ALA A 217 -3.86 -15.04 -0.35
CA ALA A 217 -4.77 -15.38 0.74
C ALA A 217 -5.79 -14.30 1.15
N PHE A 218 -5.86 -13.14 0.49
CA PHE A 218 -6.62 -12.01 1.07
C PHE A 218 -7.52 -11.25 0.10
N ARG A 219 -8.83 -11.34 0.34
CA ARG A 219 -9.87 -10.40 -0.15
C ARG A 219 -10.00 -9.13 0.70
N ARG A 220 -9.33 -9.07 1.86
CA ARG A 220 -9.55 -8.04 2.92
C ARG A 220 -8.43 -7.00 3.06
N LEU A 221 -7.34 -7.14 2.31
CA LEU A 221 -6.19 -6.23 2.38
C LEU A 221 -6.25 -5.23 1.22
N CYS A 222 -5.86 -3.99 1.51
CA CYS A 222 -5.70 -2.92 0.52
C CYS A 222 -4.76 -3.43 -0.60
N GLN A 223 -5.22 -3.41 -1.87
CA GLN A 223 -4.47 -3.94 -3.01
C GLN A 223 -3.15 -3.21 -3.27
N GLU A 224 -3.03 -2.03 -2.68
CA GLU A 224 -1.89 -1.14 -2.78
C GLU A 224 -0.74 -1.55 -1.85
N MET A 225 -0.95 -2.51 -0.95
CA MET A 225 0.10 -3.00 -0.05
C MET A 225 1.12 -3.85 -0.78
N GLN A 226 2.38 -3.63 -0.40
CA GLN A 226 3.56 -4.30 -0.90
C GLN A 226 3.95 -5.47 0.02
N LYS A 227 4.69 -6.44 -0.52
CA LYS A 227 5.02 -7.68 0.19
C LYS A 227 6.51 -7.78 0.46
N ALA A 228 6.85 -8.12 1.71
CA ALA A 228 8.17 -8.59 2.09
C ALA A 228 8.10 -10.01 2.65
N THR A 229 9.11 -10.84 2.37
CA THR A 229 9.05 -12.29 2.68
C THR A 229 9.21 -12.64 4.16
N PHE A 230 9.70 -11.72 4.98
CA PHE A 230 9.90 -11.98 6.42
C PHE A 230 8.59 -11.94 7.20
N LEU A 231 8.62 -12.48 8.41
CA LEU A 231 7.52 -12.47 9.36
C LEU A 231 7.85 -11.57 10.56
N ASN A 232 6.86 -10.77 10.94
CA ASN A 232 6.92 -9.85 12.07
C ASN A 232 5.96 -10.26 13.18
N THR A 233 6.33 -9.95 14.42
CA THR A 233 5.38 -10.02 15.55
C THR A 233 4.44 -8.82 15.54
N TYR A 234 3.33 -8.93 16.29
CA TYR A 234 2.34 -7.85 16.45
C TYR A 234 2.96 -6.52 16.89
N THR A 235 4.06 -6.58 17.65
CA THR A 235 4.77 -5.40 18.15
C THR A 235 5.34 -4.52 17.03
N ALA A 236 5.66 -5.07 15.85
CA ALA A 236 6.22 -4.30 14.74
C ALA A 236 5.17 -3.61 13.86
N ILE A 237 3.87 -3.84 14.10
CA ILE A 237 2.79 -3.15 13.39
C ILE A 237 2.94 -1.64 13.59
N GLY A 238 2.82 -0.85 12.52
CA GLY A 238 3.03 0.60 12.55
C GLY A 238 4.51 1.02 12.53
N GLY A 239 5.44 0.09 12.68
CA GLY A 239 6.87 0.34 12.53
C GLY A 239 7.29 0.53 11.06
N PRO A 240 8.52 1.01 10.80
CA PRO A 240 8.96 1.30 9.44
C PRO A 240 9.47 0.05 8.71
N ALA A 241 9.14 -0.05 7.43
CA ALA A 241 9.86 -0.86 6.46
C ALA A 241 10.97 0.00 5.83
N ILE A 242 12.22 -0.44 5.90
CA ILE A 242 13.38 0.30 5.38
C ILE A 242 14.17 -0.50 4.35
N ASN A 243 14.85 0.23 3.47
CA ASN A 243 15.86 -0.35 2.56
C ASN A 243 17.25 -0.40 3.23
N ARG A 244 18.25 -0.95 2.50
CA ARG A 244 19.66 -0.99 2.95
C ARG A 244 20.30 0.37 3.19
N ASN A 245 19.70 1.46 2.71
CA ASN A 245 20.18 2.82 2.96
C ASN A 245 19.58 3.44 4.24
N GLY A 246 18.75 2.70 4.99
CA GLY A 246 18.08 3.21 6.18
C GLY A 246 16.91 4.16 5.88
N ARG A 247 16.46 4.23 4.63
CA ARG A 247 15.33 5.08 4.20
C ARG A 247 14.02 4.32 4.34
N VAL A 248 12.96 5.01 4.78
CA VAL A 248 11.64 4.40 4.99
C VAL A 248 10.91 4.30 3.65
N ILE A 249 10.65 3.07 3.23
CA ILE A 249 9.94 2.71 2.00
C ILE A 249 8.48 2.30 2.26
N GLY A 250 8.09 2.16 3.53
CA GLY A 250 6.70 2.03 3.93
C GLY A 250 6.51 1.78 5.42
N MET A 251 5.28 1.44 5.80
CA MET A 251 4.90 1.12 7.17
C MET A 251 4.38 -0.32 7.28
N LEU A 252 4.82 -1.04 8.29
CA LEU A 252 4.60 -2.47 8.46
C LEU A 252 3.21 -2.78 8.98
N PHE A 253 2.65 -3.87 8.45
CA PHE A 253 1.48 -4.55 8.93
C PHE A 253 1.80 -6.03 9.12
N GLN A 254 0.85 -6.76 9.68
CA GLN A 254 1.05 -8.17 9.97
C GLN A 254 0.20 -9.05 9.07
N SER A 255 0.79 -10.16 8.64
CA SER A 255 0.10 -11.33 8.10
C SER A 255 0.81 -12.60 8.57
N ARG A 256 0.10 -13.74 8.50
CA ARG A 256 0.61 -15.04 8.96
C ARG A 256 1.62 -15.68 8.00
N THR A 257 1.67 -15.24 6.73
CA THR A 257 2.45 -15.89 5.67
C THR A 257 3.60 -15.05 5.11
N CYS A 258 3.55 -13.74 5.32
CA CYS A 258 4.55 -12.76 4.91
C CYS A 258 4.22 -11.41 5.59
N THR A 259 5.07 -10.41 5.43
CA THR A 259 4.84 -9.08 6.00
C THR A 259 4.33 -8.10 4.93
N PRO A 260 3.06 -7.66 5.02
CA PRO A 260 2.57 -6.53 4.24
C PRO A 260 3.18 -5.22 4.73
N PHE A 261 3.42 -4.29 3.82
CA PHE A 261 3.67 -2.90 4.18
C PHE A 261 2.92 -1.95 3.26
N LEU A 262 2.42 -0.86 3.84
CA LEU A 262 1.85 0.24 3.05
C LEU A 262 3.01 1.07 2.49
N PRO A 263 3.11 1.23 1.17
CA PRO A 263 4.22 1.94 0.56
C PRO A 263 4.22 3.42 0.92
N SER A 264 5.43 3.98 1.12
CA SER A 264 5.65 5.37 1.52
C SER A 264 4.94 6.39 0.65
N ASN A 265 4.76 6.13 -0.64
CA ASN A 265 4.13 7.08 -1.56
C ASN A 265 2.68 7.39 -1.13
N ILE A 266 1.95 6.39 -0.64
CA ILE A 266 0.59 6.57 -0.13
C ILE A 266 0.64 7.37 1.17
N ILE A 267 1.56 7.04 2.06
CA ILE A 267 1.74 7.71 3.35
C ILE A 267 2.07 9.20 3.14
N ILE A 268 3.06 9.51 2.30
CA ILE A 268 3.51 10.87 1.98
C ILE A 268 2.34 11.69 1.46
N ARG A 269 1.62 11.18 0.45
CA ARG A 269 0.52 11.92 -0.18
C ARG A 269 -0.67 12.12 0.72
N TRP A 270 -1.03 11.08 1.47
CA TRP A 270 -2.08 11.16 2.47
C TRP A 270 -1.73 12.23 3.51
N TRP A 271 -0.47 12.26 3.96
CA TRP A 271 -0.02 13.25 4.95
C TRP A 271 0.06 14.67 4.39
N GLU A 272 0.61 14.86 3.19
CA GLU A 272 0.63 16.15 2.50
C GLU A 272 -0.78 16.71 2.27
N HIS A 273 -1.71 15.85 1.85
CA HIS A 273 -3.10 16.24 1.69
C HIS A 273 -3.73 16.68 3.02
N PHE A 274 -3.49 15.92 4.09
CA PHE A 274 -3.97 16.25 5.42
C PHE A 274 -3.39 17.58 5.92
N LYS A 275 -2.07 17.80 5.80
CA LYS A 275 -1.43 19.06 6.19
C LYS A 275 -2.04 20.26 5.47
N ASN A 276 -2.40 20.11 4.20
CA ASN A 276 -2.95 21.20 3.39
C ASN A 276 -4.46 21.46 3.61
N THR A 277 -5.22 20.45 4.05
CA THR A 277 -6.70 20.52 4.04
C THR A 277 -7.38 20.20 5.36
N GLY A 278 -6.65 19.63 6.33
CA GLY A 278 -7.18 19.08 7.57
C GLY A 278 -8.07 17.86 7.38
N LYS A 279 -8.12 17.28 6.17
CA LYS A 279 -8.95 16.13 5.81
C LYS A 279 -8.11 15.06 5.13
N TYR A 280 -8.55 13.82 5.23
CA TYR A 280 -8.00 12.72 4.43
C TYR A 280 -8.93 12.44 3.24
N CYS A 281 -8.33 12.10 2.10
CA CYS A 281 -9.01 11.64 0.90
C CYS A 281 -8.50 10.24 0.56
N ARG A 282 -9.36 9.41 -0.02
CA ARG A 282 -9.01 8.06 -0.48
C ARG A 282 -9.50 7.91 -1.91
N PRO A 283 -8.78 8.47 -2.90
CA PRO A 283 -9.19 8.32 -4.28
C PRO A 283 -9.10 6.84 -4.65
N THR A 284 -10.22 6.28 -5.12
CA THR A 284 -10.29 4.90 -5.57
C THR A 284 -11.03 4.83 -6.90
N ILE A 285 -10.50 4.02 -7.81
CA ILE A 285 -11.13 3.73 -9.11
C ILE A 285 -12.22 2.66 -8.97
N ARG A 286 -12.38 2.08 -7.75
CA ARG A 286 -13.37 1.03 -7.42
C ARG A 286 -13.34 -0.17 -8.38
N VAL A 287 -12.12 -0.54 -8.76
CA VAL A 287 -11.80 -1.77 -9.48
C VAL A 287 -10.90 -2.63 -8.61
N LEU A 288 -11.12 -3.93 -8.67
CA LEU A 288 -10.15 -4.92 -8.19
C LEU A 288 -9.28 -5.27 -9.39
N GLY A 289 -7.98 -4.99 -9.29
CA GLY A 289 -7.05 -5.26 -10.37
C GLY A 289 -5.85 -6.08 -9.92
N VAL A 290 -5.14 -6.63 -10.90
CA VAL A 290 -3.83 -7.26 -10.74
C VAL A 290 -2.88 -6.65 -11.75
N ASN A 291 -1.63 -6.37 -11.36
CA ASN A 291 -0.64 -5.94 -12.33
C ASN A 291 -0.52 -7.00 -13.44
N LEU A 292 -0.42 -6.58 -14.70
CA LEU A 292 -0.47 -7.51 -15.83
C LEU A 292 0.58 -8.62 -15.72
N HIS A 293 1.81 -8.31 -15.30
CA HIS A 293 2.86 -9.32 -15.08
C HIS A 293 2.49 -10.40 -14.05
N ASN A 294 1.61 -10.08 -13.11
CA ASN A 294 1.10 -11.02 -12.11
C ASN A 294 -0.21 -11.68 -12.53
N ALA A 295 -0.74 -11.39 -13.72
CA ALA A 295 -2.07 -11.83 -14.12
C ALA A 295 -2.20 -13.35 -14.26
N GLN A 296 -1.09 -14.08 -14.47
CA GLN A 296 -1.08 -15.56 -14.41
C GLN A 296 -1.51 -16.11 -13.05
N SER A 297 -1.29 -15.34 -11.98
CA SER A 297 -1.74 -15.69 -10.62
C SER A 297 -3.19 -15.29 -10.33
N SER A 298 -3.92 -14.80 -11.34
CA SER A 298 -5.33 -14.43 -11.18
C SER A 298 -6.18 -15.68 -10.95
N PRO A 299 -6.97 -15.73 -9.86
CA PRO A 299 -7.98 -16.76 -9.69
C PRO A 299 -9.24 -16.47 -10.51
N TRP A 300 -9.34 -15.30 -11.14
CA TRP A 300 -10.55 -14.82 -11.81
C TRP A 300 -10.45 -14.86 -13.34
N LEU A 301 -9.23 -14.72 -13.87
CA LEU A 301 -8.96 -14.58 -15.29
C LEU A 301 -7.86 -15.56 -15.72
N LYS A 302 -8.11 -16.33 -16.78
CA LYS A 302 -7.04 -17.08 -17.45
C LYS A 302 -6.38 -16.16 -18.47
N VAL A 303 -5.15 -15.74 -18.21
CA VAL A 303 -4.42 -14.81 -19.09
C VAL A 303 -3.36 -15.57 -19.89
N PRO A 304 -3.28 -15.45 -21.22
CA PRO A 304 -2.25 -16.12 -22.01
C PRO A 304 -0.86 -15.55 -21.73
N THR A 305 0.17 -16.38 -21.81
CA THR A 305 1.56 -15.93 -21.63
C THR A 305 2.00 -14.91 -22.68
N THR A 306 1.46 -14.98 -23.89
CA THR A 306 1.74 -14.05 -25.00
C THR A 306 1.27 -12.61 -24.73
N LEU A 307 0.37 -12.41 -23.75
CA LEU A 307 -0.13 -11.08 -23.40
C LEU A 307 0.92 -10.23 -22.65
N HIS A 308 1.93 -10.88 -22.07
CA HIS A 308 2.99 -10.21 -21.29
C HIS A 308 4.09 -9.62 -22.17
N GLU A 309 4.14 -9.97 -23.46
CA GLU A 309 5.19 -9.52 -24.37
C GLU A 309 4.95 -8.08 -24.82
N GLY A 310 5.50 -7.12 -24.07
CA GLY A 310 5.60 -5.70 -24.46
C GLY A 310 4.47 -4.78 -23.97
N LEU A 311 3.57 -5.26 -23.11
CA LEU A 311 2.46 -4.47 -22.55
C LEU A 311 2.50 -4.43 -21.03
N ASP A 312 2.14 -3.28 -20.47
CA ASP A 312 2.08 -3.00 -19.05
C ASP A 312 0.77 -2.34 -18.65
N GLY A 313 0.31 -2.63 -17.44
CA GLY A 313 -0.92 -2.05 -16.93
C GLY A 313 -1.52 -2.81 -15.75
N LEU A 314 -2.64 -2.28 -15.28
CA LEU A 314 -3.48 -2.91 -14.26
C LEU A 314 -4.64 -3.64 -14.95
N LEU A 315 -4.62 -4.97 -14.92
CA LEU A 315 -5.70 -5.80 -15.45
C LEU A 315 -6.86 -5.79 -14.47
N VAL A 316 -8.03 -5.36 -14.93
CA VAL A 316 -9.27 -5.29 -14.15
C VAL A 316 -9.85 -6.70 -14.03
N GLU A 317 -9.87 -7.21 -12.80
CA GLU A 317 -10.44 -8.52 -12.49
C GLU A 317 -11.91 -8.41 -12.09
N LEU A 318 -12.26 -7.35 -11.37
CA LEU A 318 -13.62 -7.02 -10.99
C LEU A 318 -13.81 -5.50 -11.05
N ALA A 319 -14.98 -5.07 -11.50
CA ALA A 319 -15.39 -3.67 -11.46
C ALA A 319 -16.61 -3.53 -10.56
N SER A 320 -16.62 -2.49 -9.71
CA SER A 320 -17.84 -2.13 -8.98
C SER A 320 -18.95 -1.70 -9.94
N GLN A 321 -20.19 -1.60 -9.45
CA GLN A 321 -21.31 -1.07 -10.25
C GLN A 321 -21.02 0.36 -10.75
N THR A 322 -20.39 1.20 -9.93
CA THR A 322 -19.98 2.57 -10.30
C THR A 322 -18.94 2.56 -11.42
N ALA A 323 -17.90 1.73 -11.29
CA ALA A 323 -16.88 1.58 -12.32
C ALA A 323 -17.47 1.01 -13.62
N SER A 324 -18.41 0.07 -13.50
CA SER A 324 -19.12 -0.53 -14.64
C SER A 324 -20.00 0.48 -15.37
N ALA A 325 -20.65 1.39 -14.64
CA ALA A 325 -21.49 2.44 -15.21
C ALA A 325 -20.68 3.42 -16.08
N VAL A 326 -19.41 3.65 -15.76
CA VAL A 326 -18.49 4.49 -16.57
C VAL A 326 -17.71 3.70 -17.63
N GLY A 327 -18.00 2.41 -17.81
CA GLY A 327 -17.47 1.60 -18.91
C GLY A 327 -16.29 0.69 -18.59
N LEU A 328 -15.79 0.68 -17.34
CA LEU A 328 -14.77 -0.28 -16.88
C LEU A 328 -15.41 -1.65 -16.70
N ARG A 329 -14.80 -2.67 -17.29
CA ARG A 329 -15.29 -4.06 -17.22
C ARG A 329 -14.16 -4.99 -16.81
N GLN A 330 -14.54 -6.18 -16.34
CA GLN A 330 -13.59 -7.27 -16.20
C GLN A 330 -12.86 -7.52 -17.53
N LYS A 331 -11.56 -7.84 -17.46
CA LYS A 331 -10.59 -8.01 -18.57
C LYS A 331 -10.05 -6.72 -19.19
N ASP A 332 -10.60 -5.56 -18.84
CA ASP A 332 -10.05 -4.28 -19.27
C ASP A 332 -8.63 -4.11 -18.69
N LEU A 333 -7.70 -3.59 -19.49
CA LEU A 333 -6.34 -3.29 -19.07
C LEU A 333 -6.16 -1.77 -18.97
N ILE A 334 -5.96 -1.26 -17.76
CA ILE A 334 -5.69 0.16 -17.55
C ILE A 334 -4.20 0.39 -17.81
N ILE A 335 -3.90 1.18 -18.84
CA ILE A 335 -2.51 1.44 -19.28
C ILE A 335 -2.07 2.89 -19.07
N GLN A 336 -3.03 3.82 -18.94
CA GLN A 336 -2.74 5.20 -18.60
C GLN A 336 -3.81 5.78 -17.69
N CYS A 337 -3.40 6.75 -16.87
CA CYS A 337 -4.32 7.60 -16.14
C CYS A 337 -3.77 9.04 -16.10
N ASN A 338 -4.64 10.01 -16.40
CA ASN A 338 -4.30 11.43 -16.60
C ASN A 338 -3.13 11.63 -17.56
N ARG A 339 -3.17 10.93 -18.71
CA ARG A 339 -2.14 10.91 -19.77
C ARG A 339 -0.76 10.40 -19.33
N ARG A 340 -0.65 9.77 -18.15
CA ARG A 340 0.56 9.12 -17.67
C ARG A 340 0.42 7.61 -17.79
N CYS A 341 1.44 6.95 -18.35
CA CYS A 341 1.49 5.50 -18.39
C CYS A 341 1.49 4.91 -16.96
N VAL A 342 0.73 3.84 -16.78
CA VAL A 342 0.70 3.06 -15.55
C VAL A 342 1.08 1.62 -15.86
N ALA A 343 2.03 1.09 -15.10
CA ALA A 343 2.50 -0.28 -15.17
C ALA A 343 2.14 -1.08 -13.91
N THR A 344 1.88 -0.39 -12.79
CA THR A 344 1.59 -1.01 -11.50
C THR A 344 0.40 -0.40 -10.78
N SER A 345 -0.22 -1.17 -9.89
CA SER A 345 -1.29 -0.74 -8.99
C SER A 345 -0.84 0.43 -8.11
N LEU A 346 0.42 0.43 -7.66
CA LEU A 346 0.99 1.53 -6.90
C LEU A 346 1.05 2.80 -7.73
N GLN A 347 1.45 2.73 -9.01
CA GLN A 347 1.42 3.91 -9.88
C GLN A 347 0.00 4.44 -10.04
N VAL A 348 -1.01 3.57 -10.19
CA VAL A 348 -2.41 3.98 -10.23
C VAL A 348 -2.84 4.67 -8.93
N ALA A 349 -2.53 4.09 -7.77
CA ALA A 349 -2.80 4.68 -6.45
C ALA A 349 -2.01 5.99 -6.23
N ASN A 350 -0.83 6.09 -6.83
CA ASN A 350 0.05 7.25 -6.86
C ASN A 350 -0.19 8.15 -8.06
N LEU A 351 -1.31 8.06 -8.76
CA LEU A 351 -1.67 9.17 -9.62
C LEU A 351 -2.33 10.24 -8.77
N LYS A 352 -2.14 11.49 -9.20
CA LYS A 352 -2.89 12.63 -8.68
C LYS A 352 -4.35 12.50 -9.15
N LEU A 353 -4.98 11.37 -8.85
CA LEU A 353 -6.43 11.34 -8.68
C LEU A 353 -6.74 12.43 -7.65
N PRO A 354 -7.80 13.21 -7.81
CA PRO A 354 -8.02 14.45 -7.06
C PRO A 354 -7.85 14.32 -5.55
N TRP A 355 -6.62 14.54 -5.09
CA TRP A 355 -6.29 14.80 -3.69
C TRP A 355 -6.54 16.28 -3.40
N ARG A 356 -7.35 16.98 -4.21
CA ARG A 356 -7.76 18.36 -3.97
C ARG A 356 -9.27 18.38 -3.88
N ILE A 357 -9.80 18.24 -2.66
CA ILE A 357 -11.18 18.64 -2.39
C ILE A 357 -11.14 20.13 -2.05
N SER A 358 -10.98 20.98 -3.07
CA SER A 358 -11.42 22.36 -2.93
C SER A 358 -12.95 22.32 -2.90
N LEU A 359 -13.57 22.88 -1.84
CA LEU A 359 -15.02 23.06 -1.71
C LEU A 359 -15.58 23.76 -2.96
N GLY A 360 -15.89 23.03 -4.02
CA GLY A 360 -16.25 23.65 -5.29
C GLY A 360 -16.08 22.77 -6.51
N VAL A 361 -14.99 22.02 -6.56
CA VAL A 361 -14.46 21.50 -7.83
C VAL A 361 -14.65 19.99 -7.89
N VAL A 362 -15.45 19.52 -8.84
CA VAL A 362 -15.39 18.15 -9.33
C VAL A 362 -14.15 18.10 -10.20
N GLU A 363 -13.14 17.33 -9.79
CA GLU A 363 -11.95 17.12 -10.61
C GLU A 363 -12.10 15.78 -11.32
N ASP A 364 -11.88 15.83 -12.63
CA ASP A 364 -12.07 14.73 -13.56
C ASP A 364 -10.76 13.98 -13.74
N SER A 365 -10.75 12.68 -13.46
CA SER A 365 -9.61 11.82 -13.81
C SER A 365 -9.92 10.99 -15.04
N THR A 366 -9.01 11.01 -16.01
CA THR A 366 -9.13 10.32 -17.30
C THR A 366 -8.34 9.02 -17.26
N LEU A 367 -8.95 7.89 -17.60
CA LEU A 367 -8.26 6.59 -17.75
C LEU A 367 -8.24 6.18 -19.21
N SER A 368 -7.08 5.79 -19.74
CA SER A 368 -6.99 5.10 -21.03
C SER A 368 -7.00 3.59 -20.77
N VAL A 369 -8.00 2.92 -21.34
CA VAL A 369 -8.22 1.49 -21.16
C VAL A 369 -8.01 0.76 -22.47
N ALA A 370 -7.23 -0.30 -22.42
CA ALA A 370 -7.05 -1.25 -23.49
C ALA A 370 -8.04 -2.41 -23.31
N LYS A 371 -8.75 -2.78 -24.38
CA LYS A 371 -9.64 -3.93 -24.39
C LYS A 371 -9.09 -5.01 -25.31
N PHE A 372 -9.19 -6.25 -24.84
CA PHE A 372 -8.81 -7.40 -25.64
C PHE A 372 -10.02 -7.87 -26.45
N GLY A 373 -9.89 -7.88 -27.78
CA GLY A 373 -10.89 -8.41 -28.70
C GLY A 373 -10.22 -9.00 -29.93
N ASN A 374 -10.64 -10.20 -30.36
CA ASN A 374 -10.16 -10.87 -31.59
C ASN A 374 -8.62 -10.90 -31.75
N GLY A 375 -7.87 -11.12 -30.66
CA GLY A 375 -6.41 -11.20 -30.68
C GLY A 375 -5.67 -9.86 -30.86
N ALA A 376 -6.37 -8.73 -30.79
CA ALA A 376 -5.77 -7.39 -30.85
C ALA A 376 -6.16 -6.55 -29.62
N LEU A 377 -5.29 -5.59 -29.30
CA LEU A 377 -5.51 -4.60 -28.25
C LEU A 377 -6.17 -3.38 -28.88
N GLU A 378 -7.45 -3.15 -28.59
CA GLU A 378 -8.14 -1.91 -28.99
C GLU A 378 -8.12 -0.94 -27.80
N LEU A 379 -7.53 0.24 -27.99
CA LEU A 379 -7.65 1.34 -27.02
C LEU A 379 -9.10 1.80 -27.02
N LYS A 380 -9.81 1.54 -25.94
CA LYS A 380 -11.21 1.89 -25.79
C LYS A 380 -11.40 2.77 -24.57
N VAL A 381 -11.83 3.99 -24.86
CA VAL A 381 -12.47 4.93 -23.94
C VAL A 381 -11.52 5.65 -22.99
N ILE A 382 -11.63 6.99 -23.01
CA ILE A 382 -11.22 7.85 -21.90
C ILE A 382 -12.33 7.79 -20.86
N ILE A 383 -12.07 7.17 -19.72
CA ILE A 383 -13.07 7.07 -18.65
C ILE A 383 -12.84 8.21 -17.67
N THR A 384 -13.81 9.11 -17.58
CA THR A 384 -13.79 10.24 -16.64
C THR A 384 -14.46 9.85 -15.33
N ILE A 385 -13.72 9.91 -14.23
CA ILE A 385 -14.23 9.66 -12.88
C ILE A 385 -14.53 11.01 -12.21
N HIS A 386 -15.80 11.24 -11.89
CA HIS A 386 -16.25 12.38 -11.08
C HIS A 386 -16.29 12.00 -9.60
N THR A 387 -15.55 12.69 -8.74
CA THR A 387 -15.65 12.56 -7.29
C THR A 387 -16.59 13.65 -6.73
N PRO A 388 -17.77 13.32 -6.19
CA PRO A 388 -18.70 14.31 -5.66
C PRO A 388 -18.31 14.76 -4.25
N LYS A 389 -18.73 15.99 -3.94
CA LYS A 389 -18.73 16.58 -2.60
C LYS A 389 -19.60 15.72 -1.67
N PHE A 390 -18.98 15.03 -0.72
CA PHE A 390 -19.65 14.31 0.36
C PHE A 390 -20.59 13.18 -0.09
N ALA A 391 -20.08 11.95 -0.06
CA ALA A 391 -20.82 10.73 0.26
C ALA A 391 -22.29 10.56 -0.25
N VAL A 392 -22.65 11.02 -1.45
CA VAL A 392 -23.81 10.56 -2.23
C VAL A 392 -23.47 10.79 -3.71
N TRP A 393 -23.60 9.75 -4.55
CA TRP A 393 -23.09 9.76 -5.93
C TRP A 393 -24.22 10.01 -6.95
N TYR A 394 -24.02 10.97 -7.86
CA TYR A 394 -24.72 11.09 -9.15
C TYR A 394 -23.68 11.11 -10.29
N ILE A 395 -23.95 10.42 -11.40
CA ILE A 395 -23.02 10.15 -12.53
C ILE A 395 -23.61 10.69 -13.84
N SER A 396 -22.77 11.33 -14.66
CA SER A 396 -23.01 11.63 -16.08
C SER A 396 -21.85 11.06 -16.89
N ALA A 397 -22.11 10.49 -18.08
CA ALA A 397 -21.11 10.00 -19.02
C ALA A 397 -21.30 10.71 -20.37
N HIS A 398 -20.24 11.30 -20.92
CA HIS A 398 -20.21 11.77 -22.30
C HIS A 398 -19.17 10.98 -23.10
N THR A 399 -19.65 10.21 -24.08
CA THR A 399 -18.85 9.65 -25.16
C THR A 399 -18.63 10.72 -26.22
N SER A 400 -17.39 11.18 -26.42
CA SER A 400 -16.98 11.82 -27.67
C SER A 400 -16.21 10.81 -28.52
N LEU A 401 -16.81 10.40 -29.64
CA LEU A 401 -16.07 9.88 -30.77
C LEU A 401 -15.43 11.09 -31.45
N GLU A 402 -14.11 11.19 -31.48
CA GLU A 402 -13.43 11.95 -32.52
C GLU A 402 -13.04 10.97 -33.63
N MET A 403 -13.34 11.41 -34.86
CA MET A 403 -13.29 10.66 -36.11
C MET A 403 -11.92 10.74 -36.76
#